data_AF-A0A9Q3GTY4-F1
#
_entry.id   AF-A0A9Q3GTY4-F1
#
_cell.length_a   1.000
_cell.length_b   1.000
_cell.length_c   1.000
_cell.angle_alpha   90.00
_cell.angle_beta   90.00
_cell.angle_gamma   90.00
#
_symmetry.space_group_name_H-M   'P 1'
#
loop_
_entity.id
_entity.type
_entity.pdbx_description
1 polymer ?
#
loop_
_entity_poly.entity_id
_entity_poly.type
_entity_poly.pdbx_seq_one_letter_code
_entity_poly.pdbx_strand_id
1 'polypeptide(L)'
;MENCKPVTTPMDPGIQLVLSDKTNQHSTFSYQKAVGLLDYLTSCSRPDVAYATSVLSQFLDKPLSCHVSAFKRILRYLQGTKNYELTLGGTIKNSEIIGYSDSDLGSNFDGRSFSG
;
A
#
# COMPACT_ATOMS: atom_id res chain seq x y z
N MET A 1 -0.57 -11.61 13.91
CA MET A 1 0.24 -10.38 13.84
C MET A 1 0.39 -9.67 15.20
N GLU A 2 -0.13 -10.23 16.29
CA GLU A 2 -0.21 -9.54 17.59
C GLU A 2 1.15 -9.14 18.19
N ASN A 3 2.24 -9.84 17.87
CA ASN A 3 3.60 -9.58 18.40
C ASN A 3 4.62 -9.24 17.31
N CYS A 4 4.18 -8.66 16.19
CA CYS A 4 5.11 -8.31 15.10
C CYS A 4 5.90 -7.03 15.43
N LYS A 5 7.19 -6.99 15.08
CA LYS A 5 8.00 -5.77 15.18
C LYS A 5 7.43 -4.70 14.24
N PRO A 6 7.01 -3.52 14.75
CA PRO A 6 6.46 -2.48 13.90
C PRO A 6 7.55 -1.91 12.98
N VAL A 7 7.11 -1.34 11.85
CA VAL A 7 7.98 -0.63 10.91
C VAL A 7 7.49 0.80 10.78
N THR A 8 8.40 1.73 10.49
CA THR A 8 8.08 3.17 10.41
C THR A 8 7.52 3.60 9.06
N THR A 9 7.75 2.82 7.99
CA THR A 9 7.25 3.11 6.65
C THR A 9 6.38 1.96 6.11
N PRO A 10 5.25 2.28 5.45
CA PRO A 10 4.34 1.26 4.91
C PRO A 10 4.97 0.49 3.74
N MET A 11 5.82 1.16 2.96
CA MET A 11 6.60 0.59 1.87
C MET A 11 8.09 0.84 2.07
N ASP A 12 8.92 -0.04 1.51
CA ASP A 12 10.35 0.20 1.40
C ASP A 12 10.64 0.97 0.11
N PRO A 13 11.30 2.14 0.16
CA PRO A 13 11.60 2.93 -1.03
C PRO A 13 12.58 2.22 -1.99
N GLY A 14 13.31 1.20 -1.53
CA GLY A 14 14.25 0.43 -2.36
C GLY A 14 13.70 -0.88 -2.92
N ILE A 15 12.45 -1.27 -2.61
CA ILE A 15 11.89 -2.54 -3.10
C ILE A 15 11.34 -2.35 -4.51
N GLN A 16 11.93 -3.07 -5.47
CA GLN A 16 11.34 -3.31 -6.78
C GLN A 16 10.47 -4.56 -6.72
N LEU A 17 9.17 -4.39 -6.91
CA LEU A 17 8.26 -5.52 -7.08
C LEU A 17 8.32 -5.96 -8.55
N VAL A 18 8.75 -7.19 -8.77
CA VAL A 18 8.92 -7.79 -10.10
C VAL A 18 7.71 -8.64 -10.47
N LEU A 19 7.27 -8.61 -11.73
CA LEU A 19 6.19 -9.48 -12.24
C LEU A 19 6.59 -10.94 -12.41
N SER A 20 7.89 -11.26 -12.46
CA SER A 20 8.35 -12.62 -12.79
C SER A 20 9.57 -13.06 -11.97
N ASP A 21 9.31 -13.90 -10.98
CA ASP A 21 10.27 -14.87 -10.46
C ASP A 21 9.79 -16.28 -10.83
N LYS A 22 10.71 -17.16 -11.27
CA LYS A 22 10.41 -18.55 -11.65
C LYS A 22 9.89 -19.43 -10.49
N THR A 23 9.84 -18.89 -9.28
CA THR A 23 9.37 -19.58 -8.08
C THR A 23 7.89 -19.30 -7.87
N ASN A 24 7.03 -20.20 -8.36
CA ASN A 24 5.60 -20.22 -8.06
C ASN A 24 5.39 -20.52 -6.56
N GLN A 25 5.47 -19.50 -5.71
CA GLN A 25 5.06 -19.63 -4.31
C GLN A 25 3.67 -19.04 -4.17
N HIS A 26 2.68 -19.92 -4.10
CA HIS A 26 1.30 -19.53 -3.85
C HIS A 26 1.13 -19.02 -2.42
N SER A 27 0.44 -17.89 -2.25
CA SER A 27 0.02 -17.41 -0.94
C SER A 27 -0.93 -18.44 -0.29
N THR A 28 -0.79 -18.67 1.02
CA THR A 28 -1.69 -19.57 1.78
C THR A 28 -3.10 -18.99 1.98
N PHE A 29 -3.32 -17.75 1.56
CA PHE A 29 -4.58 -17.01 1.67
C PHE A 29 -4.91 -16.33 0.35
N SER A 30 -6.15 -15.87 0.21
CA SER A 30 -6.58 -15.08 -0.94
C SER A 30 -5.96 -13.69 -0.87
N TYR A 31 -4.87 -13.49 -1.61
CA TYR A 31 -4.17 -12.21 -1.68
C TYR A 31 -5.08 -11.07 -2.16
N GLN A 32 -5.93 -11.34 -3.17
CA GLN A 32 -6.88 -10.36 -3.69
C GLN A 32 -7.85 -9.84 -2.62
N LYS A 33 -8.41 -10.75 -1.80
CA LYS A 33 -9.26 -10.34 -0.67
C LYS A 33 -8.48 -9.52 0.36
N ALA A 34 -7.23 -9.89 0.62
CA ALA A 34 -6.40 -9.20 1.59
C ALA A 34 -6.03 -7.77 1.14
N VAL A 35 -5.72 -7.58 -0.14
CA VAL A 35 -5.51 -6.24 -0.71
C VAL A 35 -6.80 -5.42 -0.69
N GLY A 36 -7.95 -6.04 -0.97
CA GLY A 36 -9.25 -5.36 -0.86
C GLY A 36 -9.56 -4.86 0.56
N LEU A 37 -9.12 -5.57 1.60
CA LEU A 37 -9.24 -5.09 2.99
C LEU A 37 -8.32 -3.90 3.28
N LEU A 38 -7.12 -3.86 2.68
CA LEU A 38 -6.25 -2.69 2.78
C LEU A 38 -6.87 -1.48 2.05
N ASP A 39 -7.49 -1.71 0.90
CA ASP A 39 -8.16 -0.66 0.12
C ASP A 39 -9.38 -0.06 0.84
N TYR A 40 -10.09 -0.91 1.60
CA TYR A 40 -11.12 -0.44 2.52
C TYR A 40 -10.54 0.44 3.64
N LEU A 41 -9.43 0.02 4.26
CA LEU A 41 -8.78 0.81 5.31
C LEU A 41 -8.28 2.16 4.80
N THR A 42 -7.72 2.21 3.58
CA THR A 42 -7.23 3.46 2.97
C THR A 42 -8.37 4.43 2.72
N SER A 43 -9.50 3.93 2.21
CA SER A 43 -10.67 4.74 1.91
C SER A 43 -11.35 5.31 3.16
N CYS A 44 -11.35 4.54 4.27
CA CYS A 44 -12.11 4.93 5.46
C CYS A 44 -11.31 5.74 6.49
N SER A 45 -10.03 5.41 6.73
CA SER A 45 -9.33 5.92 7.92
C SER A 45 -7.82 6.05 7.79
N ARG A 46 -7.20 5.43 6.78
CA ARG A 46 -5.73 5.30 6.67
C ARG A 46 -5.24 5.73 5.29
N PRO A 47 -5.42 7.00 4.88
CA PRO A 47 -4.93 7.48 3.58
C PRO A 47 -3.40 7.40 3.47
N ASP A 48 -2.69 7.34 4.60
CA ASP A 48 -1.24 7.23 4.67
C ASP A 48 -0.67 5.93 4.09
N VAL A 49 -1.48 4.88 3.92
CA VAL A 49 -1.05 3.62 3.25
C VAL A 49 -1.57 3.49 1.82
N ALA A 50 -2.27 4.50 1.28
CA ALA A 50 -2.90 4.44 -0.05
C ALA A 50 -1.90 4.09 -1.16
N TYR A 51 -0.75 4.77 -1.17
CA TYR A 51 0.33 4.50 -2.14
C TYR A 51 0.81 3.03 -2.09
N ALA A 52 1.02 2.48 -0.90
CA ALA A 52 1.52 1.11 -0.76
C ALA A 52 0.46 0.09 -1.22
N THR A 53 -0.81 0.35 -0.92
CA THR A 53 -1.93 -0.50 -1.36
C THR A 53 -2.12 -0.45 -2.88
N SER A 54 -2.04 0.73 -3.51
CA SER A 54 -2.19 0.88 -4.96
C SER A 54 -1.04 0.25 -5.75
N VAL A 55 0.16 0.15 -5.17
CA VAL A 55 1.23 -0.64 -5.79
C VAL A 55 0.95 -2.14 -5.69
N LEU A 56 0.48 -2.64 -4.52
CA LEU A 56 0.17 -4.06 -4.34
C LEU A 56 -1.02 -4.55 -5.19
N SER A 57 -1.98 -3.67 -5.51
CA SER A 57 -3.13 -3.99 -6.35
C SER A 57 -2.76 -4.26 -7.82
N GLN A 58 -1.54 -3.93 -8.25
CA GLN A 58 -1.06 -4.29 -9.58
C GLN A 58 -0.80 -5.80 -9.73
N PHE A 59 -0.61 -6.51 -8.61
CA PHE A 59 -0.15 -7.90 -8.56
C PHE A 59 -1.19 -8.87 -7.97
N LEU A 60 -2.46 -8.76 -8.39
CA LEU A 60 -3.56 -9.54 -7.80
C LEU A 60 -3.71 -10.97 -8.35
N ASP A 61 -3.36 -11.19 -9.61
CA ASP A 61 -3.59 -12.48 -10.30
C ASP A 61 -2.58 -13.56 -9.85
N LYS A 62 -1.29 -13.22 -9.81
CA LYS A 62 -0.19 -14.14 -9.46
C LYS A 62 0.76 -13.51 -8.45
N PRO A 63 0.36 -13.45 -7.16
CA PRO A 63 1.20 -12.84 -6.15
C PRO A 63 2.44 -13.70 -5.86
N LEU A 64 3.63 -13.15 -6.06
CA LEU A 64 4.91 -13.68 -5.63
C LEU A 64 5.18 -13.44 -4.13
N SER A 65 6.20 -14.13 -3.60
CA SER A 65 6.63 -14.00 -2.20
C SER A 65 7.04 -12.57 -1.83
N CYS A 66 7.59 -11.81 -2.78
CA CYS A 66 7.93 -10.40 -2.61
C CYS A 66 6.68 -9.54 -2.33
N HIS A 67 5.58 -9.75 -3.06
CA HIS A 67 4.31 -9.02 -2.84
C HIS A 67 3.67 -9.41 -1.51
N VAL A 68 3.72 -10.69 -1.13
CA VAL A 68 3.22 -11.15 0.18
C VAL A 68 4.06 -10.56 1.32
N SER A 69 5.38 -10.42 1.14
CA SER A 69 6.27 -9.79 2.11
C SER A 69 5.97 -8.30 2.26
N ALA A 70 5.74 -7.59 1.15
CA ALA A 70 5.34 -6.20 1.12
C ALA A 70 3.97 -5.99 1.77
N PHE A 71 2.98 -6.84 1.49
CA PHE A 71 1.69 -6.84 2.19
C PHE A 71 1.87 -7.00 3.72
N LYS A 72 2.69 -7.96 4.15
CA LYS A 72 3.01 -8.13 5.58
C LYS A 72 3.72 -6.90 6.16
N ARG A 73 4.50 -6.16 5.36
CA ARG A 73 5.13 -4.91 5.84
C ARG A 73 4.08 -3.85 6.17
N ILE A 74 3.08 -3.65 5.30
CA ILE A 74 1.97 -2.72 5.56
C ILE A 74 1.24 -3.08 6.85
N LEU A 75 0.97 -4.37 7.07
CA LEU A 75 0.32 -4.80 8.32
C LEU A 75 1.20 -4.53 9.56
N ARG A 76 2.53 -4.66 9.47
CA ARG A 76 3.45 -4.28 10.57
C ARG A 76 3.46 -2.77 10.82
N TYR A 77 3.33 -1.97 9.76
CA TYR A 77 3.19 -0.52 9.88
C TYR A 77 1.89 -0.18 10.63
N LEU A 78 0.75 -0.73 10.18
CA LEU A 78 -0.55 -0.55 10.83
C LEU A 78 -0.57 -0.99 12.29
N GLN A 79 0.19 -2.04 12.65
CA GLN A 79 0.35 -2.45 14.05
C GLN A 79 1.05 -1.38 14.89
N GLY A 80 2.08 -0.72 14.35
CA GLY A 80 2.81 0.35 15.03
C GLY A 80 2.04 1.66 15.11
N THR A 81 1.16 1.92 14.14
CA THR A 81 0.38 3.16 14.04
C THR A 81 -1.09 2.99 14.43
N LYS A 82 -1.44 1.91 15.15
CA LYS A 82 -2.83 1.64 15.55
C LYS A 82 -3.47 2.77 16.37
N ASN A 83 -2.66 3.53 17.11
CA ASN A 83 -3.11 4.64 17.95
C ASN A 83 -3.09 5.99 17.21
N TYR A 84 -2.80 6.02 15.91
CA TYR A 84 -2.81 7.25 15.14
C TYR A 84 -4.25 7.63 14.79
N GLU A 85 -4.56 8.91 14.90
CA GLU A 85 -5.87 9.45 14.60
C GLU A 85 -5.75 10.55 13.53
N LEU A 86 -6.76 10.64 12.67
CA LEU A 86 -6.88 11.74 11.71
C LEU A 86 -7.58 12.91 12.39
N THR A 87 -6.83 13.96 12.71
CA THR A 87 -7.42 15.22 13.19
C THR A 87 -7.87 16.06 11.99
N LEU A 88 -9.17 16.06 11.71
CA LEU A 88 -9.77 16.92 10.71
C LEU A 88 -10.21 18.23 11.37
N GLY A 89 -9.49 19.33 11.14
CA GLY A 89 -9.85 20.64 11.67
C GLY A 89 -8.68 21.62 11.77
N GLY A 90 -9.00 22.90 11.58
CA GLY A 90 -8.10 24.05 11.65
C GLY A 90 -8.87 25.30 11.21
N THR A 91 -8.52 26.49 11.70
CA THR A 91 -9.18 27.75 11.26
C THR A 91 -8.72 28.09 9.84
N ILE A 92 -9.23 27.34 8.86
CA ILE A 92 -8.89 27.53 7.45
C ILE A 92 -9.60 28.80 6.98
N LYS A 93 -8.91 29.94 7.05
CA LYS A 93 -9.44 31.25 6.64
C LYS A 93 -9.67 31.38 5.13
N ASN A 94 -9.31 30.39 4.32
CA ASN A 94 -9.60 30.27 2.89
C ASN A 94 -9.51 28.79 2.49
N SER A 95 -10.64 28.09 2.41
CA SER A 95 -10.68 26.67 2.08
C SER A 95 -10.78 26.45 0.57
N GLU A 96 -9.74 26.81 -0.17
CA GLU A 96 -9.59 26.28 -1.53
C GLU A 96 -8.94 24.90 -1.46
N ILE A 97 -9.67 23.88 -1.90
CA ILE A 97 -9.14 22.52 -2.02
C ILE A 97 -8.29 22.50 -3.29
N ILE A 98 -6.97 22.49 -3.13
CA ILE A 98 -6.03 22.33 -4.25
C ILE A 98 -5.63 20.85 -4.30
N GLY A 99 -6.07 20.16 -5.35
CA GLY A 99 -5.67 18.77 -5.63
C GLY A 99 -4.52 18.74 -6.63
N TYR A 100 -3.49 17.97 -6.31
CA TYR A 100 -2.45 17.58 -7.26
C TYR A 100 -2.68 16.12 -7.63
N SER A 101 -2.55 15.78 -8.91
CA SER A 101 -2.52 14.39 -9.35
C SER A 101 -1.29 14.21 -10.23
N ASP A 102 -0.47 13.23 -9.86
CA ASP A 102 0.74 12.88 -10.57
C ASP A 102 0.53 11.48 -11.17
N SER A 103 0.78 11.36 -12.46
CA SER A 103 0.59 10.11 -13.21
C SER A 103 1.91 9.71 -13.84
N ASP A 104 2.57 8.71 -13.26
CA ASP A 104 3.80 8.17 -13.80
C ASP A 104 3.49 7.00 -14.74
N LEU A 105 3.81 7.17 -16.03
CA LEU A 105 3.84 6.10 -17.03
C LEU A 105 5.30 5.78 -17.36
N GLY A 106 5.73 4.54 -17.14
CA GLY A 106 7.05 4.05 -17.58
C GLY A 106 8.17 4.10 -16.54
N SER A 107 7.89 4.45 -15.28
CA SER A 107 8.86 4.34 -14.16
C SER A 107 9.06 2.89 -13.66
N ASN A 108 8.15 1.98 -14.02
CA ASN A 108 8.23 0.55 -13.72
C ASN A 108 8.54 -0.25 -14.99
N PHE A 109 9.35 -1.31 -14.84
CA PHE A 109 9.71 -2.24 -15.93
C PHE A 109 8.50 -2.88 -16.63
N ASP A 110 7.34 -2.87 -16.00
CA ASP A 110 6.11 -3.51 -16.47
C ASP A 110 5.17 -2.59 -17.26
N GLY A 111 5.54 -1.33 -17.50
CA GLY A 111 4.81 -0.42 -18.39
C GLY A 111 3.40 -0.01 -17.91
N ARG A 112 3.06 -0.28 -16.64
CA ARG A 112 1.78 0.12 -16.05
C ARG A 112 1.85 1.54 -15.49
N SER A 113 0.80 2.32 -15.74
CA SER A 113 0.65 3.66 -15.15
C SER A 113 0.32 3.58 -13.67
N PHE A 114 0.84 4.52 -12.89
CA PHE A 114 0.48 4.77 -11.51
C PHE A 114 -0.14 6.16 -11.40
N SER A 115 -1.31 6.29 -10.74
CA SER A 115 -1.88 7.59 -10.38
C SER A 115 -1.99 7.69 -8.86
N GLY A 116 -1.40 8.76 -8.30
CA GLY A 116 -1.54 9.15 -6.90
C GLY A 116 -2.60 10.23 -6.70
#